data_AF-A0A940E484-F1
#
_entry.id   AF-A0A940E484-F1
#
_cell.length_a   1.000
_cell.length_b   1.000
_cell.length_c   1.000
_cell.angle_alpha   90.00
_cell.angle_beta   90.00
_cell.angle_gamma   90.00
#
_symmetry.space_group_name_H-M   'P 1'
#
loop_
_entity.id
_entity.type
_entity.pdbx_description
1 polymer ?
#
loop_
_entity_poly.entity_id
_entity_poly.type
_entity_poly.pdbx_seq_one_letter_code
_entity_poly.pdbx_strand_id
1 'polypeptide(L)'
;MPEPCLFTHLAGVFSGVLATDFLRYAIGAGGVYLIVNLLLAARLRAWKIRAGDPPGGQIRREVLASLRTVLVFSLNGTLIVLGAEAGIVPIYTEIGAYGWAYLAFSTAVLIVAHDAWFYWSHRLLHYPPLFRRFHRLHHRSHNPTPFTSYSFDLGEAIANAIFLPLILLLLPAHPVAILIFVTHMMLRNAIGHSGYELFPANRHGRPLFRWMTTVTHHDLHHAHAGYNLGLYFTWWDRWMGTEHPSYHEEFRRVARPLSTPEARAMLLAAAIIVGLGASEARADALTGAYASPGLGIVVEFAPCEIETAATCGRMVWAWDPADTAYAQPGDVIVTDLRRSGESWSGRLLSPEDGRTYRGSITRQGPDAISLRGCAGPFCTTQRWHSVHALRRVLSSVD
;
A
#
# COMPACT_ATOMS: atom_id res chain seq x y z
N MET A 1 -17.93 -5.21 28.53
CA MET A 1 -18.42 -5.53 27.17
C MET A 1 -17.95 -6.93 26.87
N PRO A 2 -18.79 -7.84 26.34
CA PRO A 2 -18.30 -9.16 25.93
C PRO A 2 -17.24 -8.96 24.86
N GLU A 3 -16.13 -9.70 24.94
CA GLU A 3 -15.11 -9.66 23.90
C GLU A 3 -15.76 -9.96 22.54
N PRO A 4 -15.36 -9.26 21.47
CA PRO A 4 -15.81 -9.63 20.14
C PRO A 4 -15.52 -11.12 19.92
N CYS A 5 -16.53 -11.87 19.46
CA CYS A 5 -16.36 -13.28 19.13
C CYS A 5 -15.13 -13.43 18.24
N LEU A 6 -14.22 -14.38 18.56
CA LEU A 6 -13.01 -14.66 17.78
C LEU A 6 -13.29 -14.74 16.28
N PHE A 7 -14.43 -15.33 15.92
CA PHE A 7 -14.88 -15.39 14.53
C PHE A 7 -15.11 -14.01 13.90
N THR A 8 -15.76 -13.09 14.62
CA THR A 8 -16.01 -11.71 14.15
C THR A 8 -14.70 -10.93 13.99
N HIS A 9 -13.76 -11.10 14.92
CA HIS A 9 -12.42 -10.48 14.81
C HIS A 9 -11.67 -11.00 13.58
N LEU A 10 -11.55 -12.32 13.42
CA LEU A 10 -10.90 -12.95 12.28
C LEU A 10 -11.54 -12.55 10.94
N ALA A 11 -12.88 -12.55 10.88
CA ALA A 11 -13.61 -12.12 9.69
C ALA A 11 -13.37 -10.64 9.37
N GLY A 12 -13.28 -9.77 10.39
CA GLY A 12 -12.96 -8.36 10.24
C GLY A 12 -11.57 -8.14 9.66
N VAL A 13 -10.55 -8.77 10.26
CA VAL A 13 -9.15 -8.68 9.80
C VAL A 13 -9.03 -9.19 8.36
N PHE A 14 -9.56 -10.39 8.07
CA PHE A 14 -9.50 -10.95 6.73
C PHE A 14 -10.19 -10.07 5.69
N SER A 15 -11.39 -9.56 6.00
CA SER A 15 -12.14 -8.70 5.07
C SER A 15 -11.40 -7.39 4.78
N GLY A 16 -10.78 -6.79 5.81
CA GLY A 16 -9.95 -5.59 5.66
C GLY A 16 -8.74 -5.84 4.78
N VAL A 17 -7.97 -6.89 5.08
CA VAL A 17 -6.78 -7.28 4.29
C VAL A 17 -7.17 -7.60 2.84
N LEU A 18 -8.26 -8.35 2.63
CA LEU A 18 -8.75 -8.69 1.31
C LEU A 18 -9.11 -7.45 0.49
N ALA A 19 -9.82 -6.49 1.10
CA ALA A 19 -10.16 -5.24 0.44
C ALA A 19 -8.91 -4.45 0.02
N THR A 20 -7.92 -4.35 0.92
CA THR A 20 -6.64 -3.68 0.64
C THR A 20 -5.85 -4.38 -0.47
N ASP A 21 -5.71 -5.71 -0.43
CA ASP A 21 -4.97 -6.45 -1.47
C ASP A 21 -5.66 -6.38 -2.83
N PHE A 22 -6.99 -6.49 -2.85
CA PHE A 22 -7.77 -6.33 -4.08
C PHE A 22 -7.60 -4.93 -4.66
N LEU A 23 -7.69 -3.88 -3.82
CA LEU A 23 -7.50 -2.50 -4.25
C LEU A 23 -6.09 -2.28 -4.81
N ARG A 24 -5.06 -2.78 -4.12
CA ARG A 24 -3.67 -2.70 -4.59
C ARG A 24 -3.46 -3.44 -5.90
N TYR A 25 -4.07 -4.61 -6.08
CA TYR A 25 -4.03 -5.33 -7.36
C TYR A 25 -4.74 -4.55 -8.48
N ALA A 26 -5.91 -4.00 -8.20
CA ALA A 26 -6.66 -3.19 -9.17
C ALA A 26 -5.89 -1.92 -9.58
N ILE A 27 -5.26 -1.23 -8.63
CA ILE A 27 -4.42 -0.06 -8.91
C ILE A 27 -3.12 -0.46 -9.61
N GLY A 28 -2.43 -1.49 -9.13
CA GLY A 28 -1.15 -1.94 -9.67
C GLY A 28 -1.28 -2.52 -11.07
N ALA A 29 -1.88 -3.70 -11.20
CA ALA A 29 -2.01 -4.37 -12.48
C ALA A 29 -3.02 -3.66 -13.41
N GLY A 30 -4.19 -3.30 -12.87
CA GLY A 30 -5.23 -2.62 -13.64
C GLY A 30 -4.83 -1.20 -14.05
N GLY A 31 -4.19 -0.44 -13.17
CA GLY A 31 -3.69 0.90 -13.48
C GLY A 31 -2.55 0.88 -14.50
N VAL A 32 -1.58 -0.03 -14.38
CA VAL A 32 -0.52 -0.20 -15.41
C VAL A 32 -1.15 -0.59 -16.75
N TYR A 33 -2.11 -1.52 -16.78
CA TYR A 33 -2.80 -1.90 -18.02
C TYR A 33 -3.56 -0.72 -18.63
N LEU A 34 -4.33 0.01 -17.84
CA LEU A 34 -5.07 1.18 -18.30
C LEU A 34 -4.11 2.23 -18.89
N ILE A 35 -3.04 2.57 -18.17
CA ILE A 35 -2.15 3.66 -18.57
C ILE A 35 -1.26 3.25 -19.75
N VAL A 36 -0.59 2.10 -19.66
CA VAL A 36 0.39 1.67 -20.67
C VAL A 36 -0.28 1.01 -21.86
N ASN A 37 -1.16 0.03 -21.61
CA ASN A 37 -1.73 -0.83 -22.65
C ASN A 37 -2.99 -0.24 -23.31
N LEU A 38 -3.63 0.77 -22.72
CA LEU A 38 -4.79 1.46 -23.33
C LEU A 38 -4.49 2.93 -23.66
N LEU A 39 -4.22 3.78 -22.65
CA LEU A 39 -4.11 5.23 -22.84
C LEU A 39 -2.86 5.64 -23.64
N LEU A 40 -1.73 4.96 -23.44
CA LEU A 40 -0.46 5.28 -24.08
C LEU A 40 -0.07 4.33 -25.21
N ALA A 41 -0.82 3.27 -25.47
CA ALA A 41 -0.45 2.22 -26.43
C ALA A 41 -0.15 2.76 -27.83
N ALA A 42 -0.92 3.73 -28.33
CA ALA A 42 -0.67 4.35 -29.63
C ALA A 42 0.68 5.10 -29.66
N ARG A 43 1.02 5.82 -28.58
CA ARG A 43 2.29 6.56 -28.46
C ARG A 43 3.47 5.62 -28.22
N LEU A 44 3.26 4.52 -27.50
CA LEU A 44 4.28 3.53 -27.16
C LEU A 44 4.42 2.42 -28.20
N ARG A 45 3.77 2.51 -29.36
CA ARG A 45 3.78 1.44 -30.38
C ARG A 45 5.18 1.01 -30.79
N ALA A 46 6.14 1.95 -30.89
CA ALA A 46 7.53 1.64 -31.25
C ALA A 46 8.33 0.93 -30.13
N TRP A 47 7.82 0.91 -28.90
CA TRP A 47 8.39 0.24 -27.73
C TRP A 47 7.73 -1.10 -27.44
N LYS A 48 6.70 -1.50 -28.21
CA LYS A 48 6.03 -2.78 -28.04
C LYS A 48 7.00 -3.91 -28.36
N ILE A 49 7.17 -4.85 -27.44
CA ILE A 49 8.16 -5.93 -27.57
C ILE A 49 7.70 -6.98 -28.58
N ARG A 50 6.41 -7.32 -28.54
CA ARG A 50 5.77 -8.29 -29.42
C ARG A 50 4.73 -7.60 -30.29
N ALA A 51 4.76 -7.85 -31.60
CA ALA A 51 3.85 -7.20 -32.53
C ALA A 51 2.37 -7.56 -32.28
N GLY A 52 2.10 -8.85 -32.03
CA GLY A 52 0.76 -9.38 -31.81
C GLY A 52 0.14 -8.94 -30.48
N ASP A 53 -1.17 -9.05 -30.39
CA ASP A 53 -1.91 -8.90 -29.14
C ASP A 53 -1.99 -10.24 -28.39
N PRO A 54 -2.31 -10.23 -27.08
CA PRO A 54 -2.54 -11.46 -26.34
C PRO A 54 -3.64 -12.30 -27.01
N PRO A 55 -3.46 -13.63 -27.15
CA PRO A 55 -4.45 -14.50 -27.76
C PRO A 55 -5.79 -14.45 -27.01
N GLY A 56 -6.87 -14.76 -27.74
CA GLY A 56 -8.23 -14.77 -27.20
C GLY A 56 -8.35 -15.57 -25.90
N GLY A 57 -8.98 -14.97 -24.89
CA GLY A 57 -9.19 -15.60 -23.58
C GLY A 57 -7.99 -15.60 -22.62
N GLN A 58 -6.79 -15.17 -23.05
CA GLN A 58 -5.63 -15.09 -22.16
C GLN A 58 -5.85 -14.13 -21.00
N ILE A 59 -6.27 -12.88 -21.27
CA ILE A 59 -6.49 -11.87 -20.22
C ILE A 59 -7.53 -12.36 -19.20
N ARG A 60 -8.61 -13.01 -19.65
CA ARG A 60 -9.61 -13.60 -18.74
C ARG A 60 -8.98 -14.64 -17.81
N ARG A 61 -8.14 -15.54 -18.35
CA ARG A 61 -7.43 -16.54 -17.56
C ARG A 61 -6.50 -15.88 -16.53
N GLU A 62 -5.75 -14.88 -16.95
CA GLU A 62 -4.83 -14.13 -16.08
C GLU A 62 -5.60 -13.47 -14.93
N VAL A 63 -6.66 -12.73 -15.22
CA VAL A 63 -7.49 -12.07 -14.20
C VAL A 63 -8.07 -13.08 -13.22
N LEU A 64 -8.64 -14.19 -13.70
CA LEU A 64 -9.22 -15.21 -12.82
C LEU A 64 -8.15 -15.89 -11.94
N ALA A 65 -6.97 -16.17 -12.48
CA ALA A 65 -5.85 -16.71 -11.71
C ALA A 65 -5.34 -15.70 -10.67
N SER A 66 -5.25 -14.43 -11.04
CA SER A 66 -4.83 -13.35 -10.15
C SER A 66 -5.79 -13.13 -8.99
N LEU A 67 -7.11 -13.25 -9.21
CA LEU A 67 -8.10 -13.19 -8.11
C LEU A 67 -7.88 -14.32 -7.08
N ARG A 68 -7.50 -15.52 -7.53
CA ARG A 68 -7.10 -16.61 -6.61
C ARG A 68 -5.83 -16.24 -5.85
N THR A 69 -4.83 -15.69 -6.52
CA THR A 69 -3.57 -15.26 -5.87
C THR A 69 -3.82 -14.18 -4.83
N VAL A 70 -4.71 -13.22 -5.12
CA VAL A 70 -5.14 -12.20 -4.15
C VAL A 70 -5.69 -12.86 -2.89
N LEU A 71 -6.58 -13.86 -3.01
CA LEU A 71 -7.08 -14.60 -1.83
C LEU A 71 -5.95 -15.26 -1.02
N VAL A 72 -4.97 -15.88 -1.69
CA VAL A 72 -3.79 -16.49 -1.01
C VAL A 72 -2.98 -15.43 -0.28
N PHE A 73 -2.73 -14.29 -0.93
CA PHE A 73 -1.97 -13.19 -0.33
C PHE A 73 -2.72 -12.56 0.83
N SER A 74 -4.06 -12.47 0.77
CA SER A 74 -4.87 -11.93 1.86
C SER A 74 -4.95 -12.87 3.06
N LEU A 75 -4.96 -14.18 2.84
CA LEU A 75 -4.77 -15.15 3.94
C LEU A 75 -3.42 -14.95 4.62
N ASN A 76 -2.35 -14.79 3.83
CA ASN A 76 -1.01 -14.53 4.36
C ASN A 76 -0.92 -13.18 5.09
N GLY A 77 -1.50 -12.11 4.55
CA GLY A 77 -1.59 -10.81 5.19
C GLY A 77 -2.37 -10.86 6.51
N THR A 78 -3.44 -11.65 6.56
CA THR A 78 -4.21 -11.90 7.79
C THR A 78 -3.32 -12.57 8.85
N LEU A 79 -2.51 -13.57 8.47
CA LEU A 79 -1.55 -14.20 9.39
C LEU A 79 -0.50 -13.20 9.92
N ILE A 80 -0.03 -12.28 9.08
CA ILE A 80 0.90 -11.22 9.51
C ILE A 80 0.24 -10.31 10.54
N VAL A 81 -1.00 -9.85 10.28
CA VAL A 81 -1.72 -8.96 11.20
C VAL A 81 -1.97 -9.65 12.54
N LEU A 82 -2.51 -10.87 12.53
CA LEU A 82 -2.73 -11.65 13.76
C LEU A 82 -1.42 -11.96 14.49
N GLY A 83 -0.36 -12.25 13.74
CA GLY A 83 0.97 -12.46 14.30
C GLY A 83 1.54 -11.21 14.95
N ALA A 84 1.26 -10.02 14.41
CA ALA A 84 1.65 -8.75 14.99
C ALA A 84 0.84 -8.41 16.25
N GLU A 85 -0.48 -8.63 16.22
CA GLU A 85 -1.37 -8.49 17.39
C GLU A 85 -0.94 -9.42 18.54
N ALA A 86 -0.50 -10.64 18.21
CA ALA A 86 0.02 -11.61 19.18
C ALA A 86 1.47 -11.31 19.64
N GLY A 87 2.12 -10.28 19.11
CA GLY A 87 3.52 -9.94 19.43
C GLY A 87 4.57 -10.90 18.86
N ILE A 88 4.18 -11.80 17.95
CA ILE A 88 5.07 -12.77 17.28
C ILE A 88 5.81 -12.09 16.13
N VAL A 89 5.11 -11.29 15.33
CA VAL A 89 5.67 -10.57 14.19
C VAL A 89 6.03 -9.15 14.64
N PRO A 90 7.32 -8.78 14.71
CA PRO A 90 7.73 -7.49 15.24
C PRO A 90 7.45 -6.36 14.23
N ILE A 91 6.32 -5.69 14.39
CA ILE A 91 5.98 -4.46 13.66
C ILE A 91 6.02 -3.30 14.65
N TYR A 92 6.91 -2.35 14.42
CA TYR A 92 6.99 -1.13 15.24
C TYR A 92 6.26 0.01 14.53
N THR A 93 5.50 0.81 15.28
CA THR A 93 4.67 1.90 14.73
C THR A 93 5.27 3.28 14.95
N GLU A 94 6.23 3.41 15.85
CA GLU A 94 6.91 4.67 16.14
C GLU A 94 8.28 4.68 15.46
N ILE A 95 8.50 5.57 14.50
CA ILE A 95 9.80 5.72 13.82
C ILE A 95 10.90 5.98 14.85
N GLY A 96 10.61 6.69 15.94
CA GLY A 96 11.57 6.98 17.02
C GLY A 96 12.13 5.74 17.73
N ALA A 97 11.47 4.57 17.65
CA ALA A 97 11.93 3.34 18.30
C ALA A 97 13.27 2.83 17.71
N TYR A 98 13.50 3.05 16.42
CA TYR A 98 14.73 2.63 15.72
C TYR A 98 15.39 3.77 14.90
N GLY A 99 14.67 4.86 14.66
CA GLY A 99 15.13 6.03 13.91
C GLY A 99 14.96 5.92 12.39
N TRP A 100 15.04 7.08 11.71
CA TRP A 100 14.92 7.20 10.25
C TRP A 100 15.97 6.40 9.47
N ALA A 101 17.19 6.30 10.01
CA ALA A 101 18.26 5.52 9.38
C ALA A 101 17.90 4.03 9.32
N TYR A 102 17.33 3.49 10.40
CA TYR A 102 16.87 2.10 10.41
C TYR A 102 15.65 1.89 9.52
N LEU A 103 14.73 2.86 9.44
CA LEU A 103 13.60 2.78 8.50
C LEU A 103 14.10 2.65 7.05
N ALA A 104 15.07 3.49 6.64
CA ALA A 104 15.68 3.42 5.31
C ALA A 104 16.43 2.09 5.09
N PHE A 105 17.23 1.66 6.08
CA PHE A 105 17.96 0.39 6.04
C PHE A 105 17.02 -0.80 5.90
N SER A 106 16.03 -0.95 6.78
CA SER A 106 15.06 -2.05 6.76
C SER A 106 14.24 -2.08 5.46
N THR A 107 13.87 -0.91 4.92
CA THR A 107 13.21 -0.82 3.59
C THR A 107 14.12 -1.35 2.48
N ALA A 108 15.39 -0.96 2.46
CA ALA A 108 16.35 -1.43 1.47
C ALA A 108 16.60 -2.95 1.60
N VAL A 109 16.73 -3.46 2.83
CA VAL A 109 16.89 -4.89 3.11
C VAL A 109 15.67 -5.67 2.65
N LEU A 110 14.44 -5.21 2.92
CA LEU A 110 13.22 -5.86 2.42
C LEU A 110 13.24 -6.03 0.90
N ILE A 111 13.60 -4.98 0.15
CA ILE A 111 13.64 -5.00 -1.31
C ILE A 111 14.72 -5.95 -1.83
N VAL A 112 15.94 -5.86 -1.30
CA VAL A 112 17.07 -6.68 -1.78
C VAL A 112 16.90 -8.15 -1.36
N ALA A 113 16.43 -8.42 -0.14
CA ALA A 113 16.17 -9.78 0.33
C ALA A 113 15.01 -10.42 -0.44
N HIS A 114 13.99 -9.66 -0.81
CA HIS A 114 12.91 -10.18 -1.65
C HIS A 114 13.38 -10.53 -3.06
N ASP A 115 14.22 -9.68 -3.67
CA ASP A 115 14.79 -9.99 -4.98
C ASP A 115 15.64 -11.27 -4.96
N ALA A 116 16.41 -11.46 -3.88
CA ALA A 116 17.16 -12.70 -3.65
C ALA A 116 16.23 -13.91 -3.49
N TRP A 117 15.22 -13.80 -2.62
CA TRP A 117 14.22 -14.84 -2.41
C TRP A 117 13.53 -15.22 -3.72
N PHE A 118 13.10 -14.21 -4.48
CA PHE A 118 12.46 -14.42 -5.77
C PHE A 118 13.41 -15.13 -6.73
N TYR A 119 14.64 -14.65 -6.92
CA TYR A 119 15.58 -15.28 -7.85
C TYR A 119 15.77 -16.78 -7.56
N TRP A 120 16.00 -17.15 -6.30
CA TRP A 120 16.26 -18.54 -5.94
C TRP A 120 15.01 -19.42 -5.99
N SER A 121 13.87 -18.93 -5.49
CA SER A 121 12.60 -19.65 -5.58
C SER A 121 12.15 -19.81 -7.03
N HIS A 122 12.31 -18.77 -7.85
CA HIS A 122 12.01 -18.79 -9.28
C HIS A 122 12.91 -19.78 -10.02
N ARG A 123 14.23 -19.75 -9.77
CA ARG A 123 15.16 -20.74 -10.33
C ARG A 123 14.76 -22.17 -9.98
N LEU A 124 14.34 -22.41 -8.74
CA LEU A 124 13.85 -23.70 -8.30
C LEU A 124 12.55 -24.09 -9.03
N LEU A 125 11.62 -23.15 -9.22
CA LEU A 125 10.38 -23.37 -9.97
C LEU A 125 10.62 -23.74 -11.45
N HIS A 126 11.76 -23.36 -12.03
CA HIS A 126 12.16 -23.80 -13.38
C HIS A 126 12.73 -25.22 -13.44
N TYR A 127 12.86 -25.92 -12.31
CA TYR A 127 13.14 -27.35 -12.32
C TYR A 127 11.95 -28.12 -12.92
N PRO A 128 12.13 -29.01 -13.92
CA PRO A 128 11.03 -29.53 -14.75
C PRO A 128 9.77 -30.06 -14.04
N PRO A 129 9.84 -30.85 -12.94
CA PRO A 129 8.64 -31.28 -12.24
C PRO A 129 7.94 -30.13 -11.50
N LEU A 130 8.69 -29.20 -10.92
CA LEU A 130 8.13 -28.02 -10.25
C LEU A 130 7.52 -27.07 -11.27
N PHE A 131 8.18 -26.87 -12.42
CA PHE A 131 7.67 -26.03 -13.50
C PHE A 131 6.29 -26.49 -13.95
N ARG A 132 6.14 -27.79 -14.26
CA ARG A 132 4.86 -28.35 -14.72
C ARG A 132 3.74 -28.19 -13.70
N ARG A 133 4.06 -28.20 -12.41
CA ARG A 133 3.08 -28.22 -11.32
C ARG A 133 2.74 -26.81 -10.80
N PHE A 134 3.73 -25.93 -10.76
CA PHE A 134 3.67 -24.69 -9.99
C PHE A 134 4.08 -23.44 -10.77
N HIS A 135 4.52 -23.52 -12.02
CA HIS A 135 4.91 -22.32 -12.77
C HIS A 135 4.39 -22.27 -14.21
N ARG A 136 3.85 -23.39 -14.69
CA ARG A 136 3.30 -23.51 -16.04
C ARG A 136 2.13 -22.55 -16.28
N LEU A 137 1.30 -22.26 -15.29
CA LEU A 137 0.19 -21.32 -15.47
C LEU A 137 0.70 -19.91 -15.78
N HIS A 138 1.74 -19.47 -15.08
CA HIS A 138 2.39 -18.19 -15.32
C HIS A 138 2.97 -18.11 -16.74
N HIS A 139 3.72 -19.15 -17.15
CA HIS A 139 4.34 -19.24 -18.48
C HIS A 139 3.38 -19.53 -19.63
N ARG A 140 2.09 -19.82 -19.36
CA ARG A 140 1.07 -19.92 -20.42
C ARG A 140 0.76 -18.56 -21.06
N SER A 141 1.20 -17.46 -20.44
CA SER A 141 1.03 -16.11 -20.95
C SER A 141 2.23 -15.68 -21.79
N HIS A 142 2.37 -16.28 -22.98
CA HIS A 142 3.50 -16.03 -23.90
C HIS A 142 3.59 -14.59 -24.42
N ASN A 143 2.50 -13.83 -24.36
CA ASN A 143 2.47 -12.39 -24.61
C ASN A 143 1.90 -11.73 -23.35
N PRO A 144 2.71 -11.60 -22.29
CA PRO A 144 2.19 -11.27 -20.97
C PRO A 144 1.53 -9.89 -20.95
N THR A 145 0.58 -9.73 -20.03
CA THR A 145 -0.03 -8.44 -19.70
C THR A 145 0.23 -8.12 -18.23
N PRO A 146 0.06 -6.87 -17.76
CA PRO A 146 0.17 -6.53 -16.35
C PRO A 146 -0.63 -7.45 -15.42
N PHE A 147 -1.74 -8.06 -15.86
CA PHE A 147 -2.48 -9.04 -15.07
C PHE A 147 -1.75 -10.37 -14.87
N THR A 148 -0.81 -10.72 -15.76
CA THR A 148 0.07 -11.90 -15.62
C THR A 148 0.91 -11.84 -14.35
N SER A 149 1.18 -10.62 -13.85
CA SER A 149 1.98 -10.40 -12.63
C SER A 149 1.47 -11.14 -11.40
N TYR A 150 0.18 -11.50 -11.34
CA TYR A 150 -0.42 -12.27 -10.23
C TYR A 150 -1.01 -13.60 -10.71
N SER A 151 -0.87 -13.94 -12.00
CA SER A 151 -1.43 -15.15 -12.60
C SER A 151 -0.56 -16.38 -12.30
N PHE A 152 -0.40 -16.70 -11.02
CA PHE A 152 0.44 -17.79 -10.52
C PHE A 152 -0.33 -19.07 -10.28
N ASP A 153 0.34 -20.22 -10.34
CA ASP A 153 -0.17 -21.44 -9.72
C ASP A 153 -0.19 -21.30 -8.19
N LEU A 154 -0.99 -22.14 -7.51
CA LEU A 154 -1.16 -22.04 -6.05
C LEU A 154 0.16 -22.16 -5.28
N GLY A 155 1.04 -23.08 -5.68
CA GLY A 155 2.34 -23.28 -5.03
C GLY A 155 3.28 -22.09 -5.22
N GLU A 156 3.27 -21.48 -6.41
CA GLU A 156 4.04 -20.25 -6.68
C GLU A 156 3.47 -19.05 -5.91
N ALA A 157 2.15 -18.90 -5.82
CA ALA A 157 1.54 -17.87 -4.99
C ALA A 157 1.97 -18.01 -3.53
N ILE A 158 1.93 -19.22 -2.96
CA ILE A 158 2.38 -19.47 -1.57
C ILE A 158 3.88 -19.15 -1.42
N ALA A 159 4.72 -19.60 -2.36
CA ALA A 159 6.17 -19.34 -2.32
C ALA A 159 6.51 -17.85 -2.38
N ASN A 160 5.75 -17.05 -3.13
CA ASN A 160 5.91 -15.59 -3.14
C ASN A 160 5.37 -14.95 -1.84
N ALA A 161 4.21 -15.38 -1.35
CA ALA A 161 3.57 -14.79 -0.18
C ALA A 161 4.36 -14.98 1.13
N ILE A 162 4.97 -16.16 1.31
CA ILE A 162 5.61 -16.56 2.56
C ILE A 162 6.89 -15.78 2.87
N PHE A 163 7.48 -15.09 1.88
CA PHE A 163 8.66 -14.26 2.11
C PHE A 163 8.43 -13.22 3.22
N LEU A 164 7.33 -12.45 3.11
CA LEU A 164 7.09 -11.32 3.99
C LEU A 164 6.97 -11.71 5.48
N PRO A 165 6.16 -12.70 5.90
CA PRO A 165 6.14 -13.09 7.30
C PRO A 165 7.50 -13.61 7.77
N LEU A 166 8.24 -14.37 6.96
CA LEU A 166 9.54 -14.90 7.35
C LEU A 166 10.58 -13.80 7.58
N ILE A 167 10.66 -12.82 6.69
CA ILE A 167 11.62 -11.72 6.87
C ILE A 167 11.22 -10.84 8.06
N LEU A 168 9.93 -10.62 8.30
CA LEU A 168 9.47 -9.80 9.43
C LEU A 168 9.80 -10.43 10.77
N LEU A 169 9.86 -11.77 10.89
CA LEU A 169 10.34 -12.43 12.12
C LEU A 169 11.80 -12.12 12.44
N LEU A 170 12.60 -11.77 11.44
CA LEU A 170 14.04 -11.51 11.57
C LEU A 170 14.37 -10.01 11.56
N LEU A 171 13.55 -9.22 10.90
CA LEU A 171 13.76 -7.80 10.65
C LEU A 171 12.51 -7.02 11.08
N PRO A 172 12.50 -6.45 12.29
CA PRO A 172 11.43 -5.54 12.70
C PRO A 172 11.25 -4.44 11.66
N ALA A 173 10.04 -4.24 11.17
CA ALA A 173 9.76 -3.29 10.10
C ALA A 173 8.62 -2.35 10.47
N HIS A 174 8.72 -1.11 9.99
CA HIS A 174 7.66 -0.11 10.11
C HIS A 174 6.60 -0.34 9.03
N PRO A 175 5.31 -0.04 9.29
CA PRO A 175 4.25 -0.07 8.26
C PRO A 175 4.62 0.70 6.98
N VAL A 176 5.32 1.83 7.10
CA VAL A 176 5.81 2.62 5.94
C VAL A 176 6.85 1.84 5.13
N ALA A 177 7.79 1.13 5.76
CA ALA A 177 8.76 0.30 5.05
C ALA A 177 8.06 -0.85 4.30
N ILE A 178 7.09 -1.49 4.96
CA ILE A 178 6.27 -2.55 4.35
C ILE A 178 5.48 -1.98 3.17
N LEU A 179 4.86 -0.81 3.32
CA LEU A 179 4.10 -0.15 2.25
C LEU A 179 4.97 0.20 1.03
N ILE A 180 6.16 0.76 1.26
CA ILE A 180 7.12 1.04 0.19
C ILE A 180 7.53 -0.26 -0.51
N PHE A 181 7.83 -1.30 0.27
CA PHE A 181 8.20 -2.61 -0.26
C PHE A 181 7.10 -3.24 -1.11
N VAL A 182 5.87 -3.36 -0.60
CA VAL A 182 4.77 -4.00 -1.35
C VAL A 182 4.37 -3.20 -2.58
N THR A 183 4.43 -1.86 -2.51
CA THR A 183 4.20 -0.97 -3.67
C THR A 183 5.29 -1.16 -4.71
N HIS A 184 6.56 -1.17 -4.29
CA HIS A 184 7.69 -1.45 -5.18
C HIS A 184 7.52 -2.82 -5.85
N MET A 185 7.27 -3.88 -5.07
CA MET A 185 7.05 -5.23 -5.57
C MET A 185 5.94 -5.30 -6.62
N MET A 186 4.77 -4.75 -6.30
CA MET A 186 3.61 -4.76 -7.20
C MET A 186 3.92 -4.03 -8.52
N LEU A 187 4.43 -2.80 -8.43
CA LEU A 187 4.69 -1.99 -9.62
C LEU A 187 5.78 -2.60 -10.50
N ARG A 188 6.87 -3.08 -9.90
CA ARG A 188 7.95 -3.73 -10.65
C ARG A 188 7.46 -4.97 -11.40
N ASN A 189 6.66 -5.79 -10.74
CA ASN A 189 6.11 -6.99 -11.32
C ASN A 189 5.09 -6.66 -12.44
N ALA A 190 4.18 -5.72 -12.22
CA ALA A 190 3.21 -5.29 -13.24
C ALA A 190 3.89 -4.65 -14.47
N ILE A 191 4.89 -3.78 -14.26
CA ILE A 191 5.67 -3.15 -15.34
C ILE A 191 6.42 -4.21 -16.15
N GLY A 192 7.04 -5.19 -15.48
CA GLY A 192 7.76 -6.29 -16.13
C GLY A 192 6.90 -7.14 -17.07
N HIS A 193 5.58 -7.13 -16.89
CA HIS A 193 4.61 -7.83 -17.73
C HIS A 193 3.82 -6.90 -18.65
N SER A 194 4.19 -5.63 -18.78
CA SER A 194 3.41 -4.67 -19.58
C SER A 194 3.44 -4.93 -21.09
N GLY A 195 4.46 -5.64 -21.59
CA GLY A 195 4.67 -5.88 -23.02
C GLY A 195 5.28 -4.70 -23.80
N TYR A 196 5.61 -3.60 -23.11
CA TYR A 196 6.26 -2.42 -23.67
C TYR A 196 7.59 -2.17 -22.95
N GLU A 197 8.68 -1.91 -23.67
CA GLU A 197 9.96 -1.59 -23.03
C GLU A 197 9.94 -0.17 -22.46
N LEU A 198 9.69 -0.08 -21.14
CA LEU A 198 9.57 1.18 -20.42
C LEU A 198 10.91 1.71 -19.87
N PHE A 199 12.00 0.98 -20.05
CA PHE A 199 13.32 1.39 -19.57
C PHE A 199 14.09 2.09 -20.70
N PRO A 200 14.68 3.26 -20.42
CA PRO A 200 15.38 4.00 -21.44
C PRO A 200 16.72 3.37 -21.81
N ALA A 201 17.08 3.54 -23.09
CA ALA A 201 18.42 3.25 -23.56
C ALA A 201 19.37 4.43 -23.33
N ASN A 202 20.64 4.15 -23.05
CA ASN A 202 21.71 5.13 -23.16
C ASN A 202 22.12 5.32 -24.63
N ARG A 203 23.07 6.24 -24.89
CA ARG A 203 23.57 6.56 -26.24
C ARG A 203 24.14 5.38 -27.04
N HIS A 204 24.46 4.27 -26.38
CA HIS A 204 24.99 3.05 -26.99
C HIS A 204 23.92 1.96 -27.18
N GLY A 205 22.63 2.29 -26.97
CA GLY A 205 21.54 1.34 -27.10
C GLY A 205 21.53 0.26 -26.01
N ARG A 206 22.14 0.53 -24.84
CA ARG A 206 22.13 -0.36 -23.66
C ARG A 206 21.19 0.21 -22.58
N PRO A 207 20.69 -0.59 -21.63
CA PRO A 207 19.89 -0.09 -20.53
C PRO A 207 20.60 1.03 -19.78
N LEU A 208 19.90 2.13 -19.50
CA LEU A 208 20.46 3.25 -18.72
C LEU A 208 20.84 2.79 -17.31
N PHE A 209 19.95 2.02 -16.67
CA PHE A 209 20.16 1.40 -15.36
C PHE A 209 20.53 -0.07 -15.54
N ARG A 210 21.82 -0.34 -15.76
CA ARG A 210 22.33 -1.68 -16.12
C ARG A 210 22.12 -2.76 -15.06
N TRP A 211 21.84 -2.36 -13.82
CA TRP A 211 21.59 -3.29 -12.72
C TRP A 211 20.12 -3.66 -12.55
N MET A 212 19.20 -3.00 -13.26
CA MET A 212 17.77 -3.25 -13.13
C MET A 212 17.25 -4.18 -14.22
N THR A 213 16.40 -5.12 -13.84
CA THR A 213 15.61 -5.92 -14.78
C THR A 213 14.72 -4.97 -15.60
N THR A 214 14.78 -5.05 -16.93
CA THR A 214 13.90 -4.27 -17.82
C THR A 214 12.72 -5.11 -18.28
N VAL A 215 11.75 -4.51 -18.98
CA VAL A 215 10.59 -5.27 -19.49
C VAL A 215 11.05 -6.28 -20.53
N THR A 216 12.01 -5.93 -21.41
CA THR A 216 12.60 -6.87 -22.36
C THR A 216 13.36 -8.01 -21.67
N HIS A 217 14.03 -7.77 -20.54
CA HIS A 217 14.69 -8.84 -19.79
C HIS A 217 13.68 -9.91 -19.34
N HIS A 218 12.56 -9.47 -18.77
CA HIS A 218 11.50 -10.37 -18.27
C HIS A 218 10.64 -10.97 -19.40
N ASP A 219 10.36 -10.23 -20.47
CA ASP A 219 9.64 -10.78 -21.63
C ASP A 219 10.43 -11.92 -22.30
N LEU A 220 11.76 -11.79 -22.35
CA LEU A 220 12.64 -12.81 -22.92
C LEU A 220 12.67 -14.08 -22.06
N HIS A 221 12.47 -13.97 -20.74
CA HIS A 221 12.27 -15.10 -19.83
C HIS A 221 11.01 -15.91 -20.20
N HIS A 222 9.89 -15.22 -20.49
CA HIS A 222 8.64 -15.87 -20.93
C HIS A 222 8.77 -16.55 -22.32
N ALA A 223 9.71 -16.10 -23.16
CA ALA A 223 10.04 -16.78 -24.42
C ALA A 223 10.99 -17.97 -24.22
N HIS A 224 11.98 -17.84 -23.34
CA HIS A 224 13.06 -18.80 -23.14
C HIS A 224 13.21 -19.12 -21.66
N ALA A 225 12.44 -20.12 -21.21
CA ALA A 225 12.48 -20.60 -19.83
C ALA A 225 13.91 -20.97 -19.40
N GLY A 226 14.26 -20.66 -18.15
CA GLY A 226 15.58 -20.92 -17.57
C GLY A 226 16.60 -19.78 -17.65
N TYR A 227 16.29 -18.68 -18.35
CA TYR A 227 17.11 -17.45 -18.35
C TYR A 227 16.39 -16.30 -17.65
N ASN A 228 17.10 -15.23 -17.30
CA ASN A 228 16.55 -13.95 -16.85
C ASN A 228 15.59 -14.10 -15.65
N LEU A 229 16.07 -14.72 -14.57
CA LEU A 229 15.25 -15.15 -13.44
C LEU A 229 15.04 -14.05 -12.38
N GLY A 230 15.82 -12.97 -12.39
CA GLY A 230 15.73 -11.86 -11.43
C GLY A 230 14.53 -10.94 -11.66
N LEU A 231 13.93 -10.46 -10.57
CA LEU A 231 12.71 -9.63 -10.60
C LEU A 231 13.02 -8.13 -10.72
N TYR A 232 13.89 -7.62 -9.85
CA TYR A 232 14.25 -6.20 -9.79
C TYR A 232 15.63 -5.96 -10.35
N PHE A 233 16.57 -6.85 -10.04
CA PHE A 233 17.97 -6.67 -10.33
C PHE A 233 18.56 -7.79 -11.20
N THR A 234 19.44 -7.41 -12.13
CA THR A 234 20.10 -8.34 -13.06
C THR A 234 21.39 -8.95 -12.50
N TRP A 235 21.82 -8.59 -11.29
CA TRP A 235 23.08 -9.08 -10.75
C TRP A 235 23.07 -10.58 -10.47
N TRP A 236 21.92 -11.15 -10.09
CA TRP A 236 21.80 -12.57 -9.80
C TRP A 236 21.99 -13.37 -11.08
N ASP A 237 21.33 -12.94 -12.16
CA ASP A 237 21.48 -13.54 -13.47
C ASP A 237 22.91 -13.44 -14.00
N ARG A 238 23.58 -12.30 -13.80
CA ARG A 238 24.97 -12.14 -14.22
C ARG A 238 25.95 -12.98 -13.40
N TRP A 239 25.78 -13.04 -12.07
CA TRP A 239 26.66 -13.83 -11.20
C TRP A 239 26.48 -15.33 -11.41
N MET A 240 25.26 -15.77 -11.68
CA MET A 240 24.94 -17.17 -11.86
C MET A 240 24.95 -17.65 -13.32
N GLY A 241 25.26 -16.75 -14.26
CA GLY A 241 25.31 -17.07 -15.69
C GLY A 241 23.94 -17.40 -16.30
N THR A 242 22.85 -16.86 -15.75
CA THR A 242 21.48 -17.05 -16.25
C THR A 242 20.94 -15.86 -17.03
N GLU A 243 21.73 -14.81 -17.29
CA GLU A 243 21.33 -13.72 -18.21
C GLU A 243 21.34 -14.23 -19.66
N HIS A 244 20.23 -14.02 -20.37
CA HIS A 244 20.08 -14.50 -21.74
C HIS A 244 21.09 -13.80 -22.67
N PRO A 245 21.85 -14.54 -23.51
CA PRO A 245 22.91 -13.94 -24.34
C PRO A 245 22.43 -12.84 -25.30
N SER A 246 21.20 -12.95 -25.81
CA SER A 246 20.62 -11.95 -26.72
C SER A 246 19.95 -10.76 -26.02
N TYR A 247 19.94 -10.68 -24.68
CA TYR A 247 19.20 -9.64 -23.95
C TYR A 247 19.51 -8.21 -24.46
N HIS A 248 20.78 -7.88 -24.61
CA HIS A 248 21.19 -6.54 -25.05
C HIS A 248 20.84 -6.23 -26.51
N GLU A 249 20.76 -7.24 -27.37
CA GLU A 249 20.31 -7.09 -28.76
C GLU A 249 18.81 -6.84 -28.81
N GLU A 250 18.04 -7.67 -28.10
CA GLU A 250 16.59 -7.54 -27.99
C GLU A 250 16.18 -6.21 -27.36
N PHE A 251 16.86 -5.79 -26.30
CA PHE A 251 16.62 -4.48 -25.68
C PHE A 251 16.87 -3.35 -26.67
N ARG A 252 17.98 -3.39 -27.41
CA ARG A 252 18.34 -2.33 -28.38
C ARG A 252 17.31 -2.21 -29.51
N ARG A 253 16.68 -3.32 -29.90
CA ARG A 253 15.65 -3.34 -30.95
C ARG A 253 14.45 -2.46 -30.60
N VAL A 254 14.02 -2.47 -29.33
CA VAL A 254 12.75 -1.84 -28.89
C VAL A 254 12.95 -0.61 -28.03
N ALA A 255 14.02 -0.53 -27.24
CA ALA A 255 14.29 0.59 -26.36
C ALA A 255 14.67 1.85 -27.16
N ARG A 256 14.34 3.02 -26.61
CA ARG A 256 14.69 4.34 -27.18
C ARG A 256 15.37 5.22 -26.13
N PRO A 257 16.22 6.19 -26.52
CA PRO A 257 16.81 7.15 -25.60
C PRO A 257 15.77 8.09 -24.96
N LEU A 258 16.07 8.63 -23.78
CA LEU A 258 15.20 9.58 -23.05
C LEU A 258 14.94 10.92 -23.78
N SER A 259 15.67 11.20 -24.86
CA SER A 259 15.58 12.47 -25.57
C SER A 259 14.31 12.64 -26.42
N THR A 260 13.45 11.62 -26.51
CA THR A 260 12.24 11.68 -27.34
C THR A 260 11.02 12.20 -26.55
N PRO A 261 10.04 12.88 -27.19
CA PRO A 261 8.80 13.32 -26.54
C PRO A 261 8.04 12.20 -25.84
N GLU A 262 8.14 10.97 -26.33
CA GLU A 262 7.49 9.78 -25.77
C GLU A 262 8.14 9.34 -24.45
N ALA A 263 9.45 9.54 -24.28
CA ALA A 263 10.11 9.30 -23.00
C ALA A 263 9.64 10.28 -21.89
N ARG A 264 9.25 11.51 -22.27
CA ARG A 264 8.59 12.45 -21.34
C ARG A 264 7.19 11.98 -20.94
N ALA A 265 6.44 11.39 -21.88
CA ALA A 265 5.16 10.77 -21.57
C ALA A 265 5.31 9.55 -20.63
N MET A 266 6.40 8.79 -20.74
CA MET A 266 6.73 7.69 -19.83
C MET A 266 7.06 8.18 -18.41
N LEU A 267 7.81 9.28 -18.27
CA LEU A 267 8.06 9.92 -16.97
C LEU A 267 6.76 10.43 -16.32
N LEU A 268 5.86 11.02 -17.12
CA LEU A 268 4.53 11.43 -16.63
C LEU A 268 3.68 10.22 -16.20
N ALA A 269 3.68 9.14 -16.98
CA ALA A 269 2.95 7.91 -16.66
C ALA A 269 3.44 7.29 -15.35
N ALA A 270 4.76 7.20 -15.17
CA ALA A 270 5.37 6.73 -13.93
C ALA A 270 5.00 7.62 -12.73
N ALA A 271 5.00 8.95 -12.90
CA ALA A 271 4.59 9.89 -11.86
C ALA A 271 3.10 9.77 -11.49
N ILE A 272 2.21 9.55 -12.46
CA ILE A 272 0.77 9.34 -12.24
C ILE A 272 0.52 8.03 -11.50
N ILE A 273 1.19 6.93 -11.89
CA ILE A 273 1.06 5.63 -11.24
C ILE A 273 1.56 5.69 -9.79
N VAL A 274 2.66 6.39 -9.53
CA VAL A 274 3.18 6.60 -8.16
C VAL A 274 2.26 7.52 -7.35
N GLY A 275 1.66 8.55 -7.97
CA GLY A 275 0.73 9.47 -7.31
C GLY A 275 -0.63 8.86 -6.96
N LEU A 276 -1.12 7.90 -7.74
CA LEU A 276 -2.40 7.21 -7.48
C LEU A 276 -2.34 6.25 -6.28
N GLY A 277 -1.15 5.78 -5.90
CA GLY A 277 -0.93 5.00 -4.68
C GLY A 277 -0.86 5.82 -3.39
N ALA A 278 -0.87 7.15 -3.49
CA ALA A 278 -0.78 8.06 -2.34
C ALA A 278 -2.16 8.52 -1.83
N SER A 279 -3.25 7.81 -2.16
CA SER A 279 -4.60 8.14 -1.66
C SER A 279 -4.98 7.41 -0.36
N GLU A 280 -4.08 6.62 0.25
CA GLU A 280 -4.27 6.09 1.60
C GLU A 280 -3.56 6.97 2.63
N ALA A 281 -4.12 8.16 2.90
CA ALA A 281 -3.80 8.95 4.10
C ALA A 281 -4.87 10.01 4.45
N ARG A 282 -6.12 9.85 4.00
CA ARG A 282 -7.24 10.72 4.43
C ARG A 282 -8.26 10.03 5.33
N ALA A 283 -8.09 8.74 5.62
CA ALA A 283 -8.92 8.01 6.57
C ALA A 283 -8.41 8.05 8.02
N ASP A 284 -7.18 8.54 8.26
CA ASP A 284 -6.46 8.34 9.52
C ASP A 284 -6.47 9.53 10.50
N ALA A 285 -6.94 10.70 10.07
CA ALA A 285 -7.11 11.86 10.93
C ALA A 285 -8.53 11.88 11.53
N LEU A 286 -8.64 12.23 12.82
CA LEU A 286 -9.93 12.55 13.41
C LEU A 286 -10.35 13.90 12.80
N THR A 287 -11.31 13.87 11.87
CA THR A 287 -11.77 15.07 11.17
C THR A 287 -13.28 15.23 11.26
N GLY A 288 -13.74 16.48 11.20
CA GLY A 288 -15.15 16.85 11.18
C GLY A 288 -15.66 17.39 12.52
N ALA A 289 -16.91 17.86 12.52
CA ALA A 289 -17.56 18.48 13.67
C ALA A 289 -18.29 17.46 14.55
N TYR A 290 -18.02 17.52 15.85
CA TYR A 290 -18.66 16.69 16.87
C TYR A 290 -19.25 17.55 17.98
N ALA A 291 -20.44 17.18 18.41
CA ALA A 291 -21.14 17.84 19.50
C ALA A 291 -20.97 17.07 20.82
N SER A 292 -20.76 17.82 21.90
CA SER A 292 -20.75 17.28 23.26
C SER A 292 -22.14 16.78 23.68
N PRO A 293 -22.23 15.98 24.77
CA PRO A 293 -23.52 15.60 25.35
C PRO A 293 -24.41 16.83 25.58
N GLY A 294 -25.70 16.71 25.25
CA GLY A 294 -26.67 17.78 25.41
C GLY A 294 -26.52 18.96 24.43
N LEU A 295 -25.67 18.83 23.38
CA LEU A 295 -25.33 19.92 22.47
C LEU A 295 -24.75 21.14 23.23
N GLY A 296 -23.94 20.94 24.28
CA GLY A 296 -23.33 22.06 25.00
C GLY A 296 -22.36 22.86 24.13
N ILE A 297 -21.46 22.16 23.43
CA ILE A 297 -20.49 22.75 22.50
C ILE A 297 -20.31 21.88 21.24
N VAL A 298 -19.85 22.50 20.16
CA VAL A 298 -19.41 21.81 18.94
C VAL A 298 -17.94 22.10 18.68
N VAL A 299 -17.16 21.04 18.48
CA VAL A 299 -15.74 21.12 18.15
C VAL A 299 -15.50 20.52 16.78
N GLU A 300 -14.85 21.29 15.91
CA GLU A 300 -14.36 20.84 14.61
C GLU A 300 -12.93 20.35 14.73
N PHE A 301 -12.72 19.07 14.41
CA PHE A 301 -11.39 18.47 14.37
C PHE A 301 -10.80 18.56 12.96
N ALA A 302 -9.55 19.00 12.89
CA ALA A 302 -8.76 19.12 11.67
C ALA A 302 -7.26 18.99 11.99
N PRO A 303 -6.38 18.78 11.00
CA PRO A 303 -4.94 18.90 11.21
C PRO A 303 -4.57 20.25 11.84
N CYS A 304 -3.62 20.26 12.78
CA CYS A 304 -3.16 21.52 13.38
C CYS A 304 -2.46 22.41 12.34
N GLU A 305 -2.57 23.73 12.49
CA GLU A 305 -2.03 24.70 11.53
C GLU A 305 -0.49 24.68 11.44
N ILE A 306 0.19 24.43 12.57
CA ILE A 306 1.65 24.45 12.67
C ILE A 306 2.24 23.04 12.52
N GLU A 307 1.62 22.03 13.12
CA GLU A 307 2.07 20.63 13.04
C GLU A 307 0.98 19.75 12.42
N THR A 308 1.01 19.63 11.09
CA THR A 308 -0.04 18.93 10.31
C THR A 308 -0.12 17.41 10.59
N ALA A 309 0.87 16.84 11.29
CA ALA A 309 0.86 15.47 11.77
C ALA A 309 0.03 15.26 13.05
N ALA A 310 -0.32 16.34 13.77
CA ALA A 310 -1.21 16.32 14.92
C ALA A 310 -2.62 16.77 14.52
N THR A 311 -3.64 16.29 15.24
CA THR A 311 -5.01 16.78 15.11
C THR A 311 -5.29 17.82 16.20
N CYS A 312 -5.96 18.90 15.83
CA CYS A 312 -6.43 19.94 16.73
C CYS A 312 -7.96 20.03 16.66
N GLY A 313 -8.58 20.46 17.75
CA GLY A 313 -10.01 20.69 17.83
C GLY A 313 -10.29 22.16 18.11
N ARG A 314 -10.98 22.83 17.19
CA ARG A 314 -11.42 24.21 17.34
C ARG A 314 -12.88 24.22 17.77
N MET A 315 -13.20 24.96 18.81
CA MET A 315 -14.60 25.18 19.18
C MET A 315 -15.23 26.07 18.13
N VAL A 316 -16.33 25.63 17.51
CA VAL A 316 -17.00 26.38 16.44
C VAL A 316 -18.35 26.91 16.87
N TRP A 317 -18.90 26.39 17.97
CA TRP A 317 -20.20 26.79 18.49
C TRP A 317 -20.36 26.37 19.96
N ALA A 318 -21.14 27.12 20.73
CA ALA A 318 -21.55 26.82 22.10
C ALA A 318 -23.03 27.18 22.31
N TRP A 319 -23.75 26.40 23.12
CA TRP A 319 -25.16 26.61 23.42
C TRP A 319 -25.39 27.83 24.30
N ASP A 320 -24.70 27.88 25.45
CA ASP A 320 -24.73 29.02 26.36
C ASP A 320 -23.30 29.60 26.51
N PRO A 321 -23.07 30.85 26.10
CA PRO A 321 -21.81 31.54 26.31
C PRO A 321 -21.40 31.63 27.79
N ALA A 322 -22.34 31.58 28.74
CA ALA A 322 -22.05 31.60 30.18
C ALA A 322 -21.32 30.33 30.65
N ASP A 323 -21.54 29.21 29.99
CA ASP A 323 -20.92 27.91 30.31
C ASP A 323 -19.52 27.75 29.67
N THR A 324 -19.07 28.73 28.89
CA THR A 324 -17.78 28.70 28.16
C THR A 324 -16.92 29.93 28.47
N ALA A 325 -16.89 30.34 29.74
CA ALA A 325 -16.20 31.55 30.19
C ALA A 325 -14.69 31.62 29.81
N TYR A 326 -14.04 30.49 29.52
CA TYR A 326 -12.61 30.40 29.23
C TYR A 326 -12.26 29.98 27.80
N ALA A 327 -13.25 29.82 26.90
CA ALA A 327 -13.00 29.63 25.48
C ALA A 327 -14.18 30.13 24.65
N GLN A 328 -13.94 30.77 23.53
CA GLN A 328 -14.96 31.28 22.61
C GLN A 328 -14.98 30.50 21.29
N PRO A 329 -16.09 30.52 20.54
CA PRO A 329 -16.08 30.00 19.17
C PRO A 329 -14.95 30.66 18.36
N GLY A 330 -14.09 29.82 17.78
CA GLY A 330 -12.83 30.22 17.16
C GLY A 330 -11.60 29.73 17.92
N ASP A 331 -11.69 29.46 19.22
CA ASP A 331 -10.54 29.04 20.03
C ASP A 331 -10.21 27.55 19.83
N VAL A 332 -8.91 27.23 19.87
CA VAL A 332 -8.42 25.85 19.83
C VAL A 332 -8.41 25.29 21.25
N ILE A 333 -9.34 24.38 21.54
CA ILE A 333 -9.51 23.79 22.88
C ILE A 333 -8.97 22.36 22.96
N VAL A 334 -8.60 21.75 21.84
CA VAL A 334 -7.92 20.45 21.79
C VAL A 334 -6.62 20.59 21.02
N THR A 335 -5.51 20.22 21.65
CA THR A 335 -4.16 20.39 21.10
C THR A 335 -3.32 19.11 21.22
N ASP A 336 -2.32 18.99 20.36
CA ASP A 336 -1.35 17.90 20.33
C ASP A 336 -1.98 16.50 20.31
N LEU A 337 -3.13 16.36 19.64
CA LEU A 337 -3.84 15.09 19.59
C LEU A 337 -3.11 14.16 18.61
N ARG A 338 -2.30 13.25 19.16
CA ARG A 338 -1.51 12.28 18.39
C ARG A 338 -2.14 10.92 18.46
N ARG A 339 -2.22 10.24 17.32
CA ARG A 339 -2.81 8.92 17.21
C ARG A 339 -1.87 7.86 17.79
N SER A 340 -2.44 6.95 18.57
CA SER A 340 -1.83 5.72 19.07
C SER A 340 -2.87 4.61 18.98
N GLY A 341 -2.77 3.77 17.93
CA GLY A 341 -3.76 2.72 17.63
C GLY A 341 -5.12 3.30 17.19
N GLU A 342 -6.20 2.89 17.84
CA GLU A 342 -7.56 3.41 17.63
C GLU A 342 -7.89 4.66 18.47
N SER A 343 -6.94 5.09 19.29
CA SER A 343 -7.09 6.24 20.18
C SER A 343 -6.20 7.39 19.74
N TRP A 344 -6.57 8.60 20.10
CA TRP A 344 -5.71 9.77 20.03
C TRP A 344 -5.50 10.28 21.45
N SER A 345 -4.28 10.69 21.79
CA SER A 345 -3.97 11.27 23.09
C SER A 345 -3.43 12.68 22.92
N GLY A 346 -3.86 13.60 23.77
CA GLY A 346 -3.47 14.99 23.68
C GLY A 346 -3.91 15.79 24.91
N ARG A 347 -4.07 17.09 24.71
CA ARG A 347 -4.44 18.05 25.74
C ARG A 347 -5.81 18.66 25.44
N LEU A 348 -6.67 18.71 26.46
CA LEU A 348 -8.04 19.20 26.36
C LEU A 348 -8.21 20.37 27.32
N LEU A 349 -8.40 21.58 26.80
CA LEU A 349 -8.84 22.73 27.58
C LEU A 349 -10.34 22.59 27.87
N SER A 350 -10.73 22.69 29.13
CA SER A 350 -12.14 22.79 29.51
C SER A 350 -12.58 24.26 29.41
N PRO A 351 -13.58 24.58 28.57
CA PRO A 351 -14.14 25.93 28.46
C PRO A 351 -14.80 26.45 29.74
N GLU A 352 -15.22 25.54 30.64
CA GLU A 352 -15.96 25.85 31.86
C GLU A 352 -15.03 26.35 32.99
N ASP A 353 -13.85 25.77 33.14
CA ASP A 353 -12.94 26.05 34.27
C ASP A 353 -11.55 26.56 33.85
N GLY A 354 -11.29 26.64 32.54
CA GLY A 354 -10.03 27.12 31.97
C GLY A 354 -8.83 26.19 32.19
N ARG A 355 -9.04 24.99 32.72
CA ARG A 355 -7.97 24.04 33.00
C ARG A 355 -7.71 23.13 31.81
N THR A 356 -6.44 22.78 31.61
CA THR A 356 -6.03 21.83 30.59
C THR A 356 -5.80 20.45 31.20
N TYR A 357 -6.50 19.46 30.67
CA TYR A 357 -6.44 18.07 31.08
C TYR A 357 -5.67 17.23 30.06
N ARG A 358 -5.00 16.18 30.52
CA ARG A 358 -4.58 15.11 29.59
C ARG A 358 -5.83 14.30 29.24
N GLY A 359 -6.01 14.05 27.96
CA GLY A 359 -7.17 13.30 27.50
C GLY A 359 -6.88 12.39 26.33
N SER A 360 -7.78 11.44 26.13
CA SER A 360 -7.77 10.51 25.03
C SER A 360 -9.12 10.49 24.32
N ILE A 361 -9.10 10.41 23.00
CA ILE A 361 -10.29 10.25 22.16
C ILE A 361 -10.21 8.86 21.51
N THR A 362 -11.32 8.14 21.44
CA THR A 362 -11.42 6.85 20.75
C THR A 362 -12.67 6.84 19.87
N ARG A 363 -12.60 6.32 18.64
CA ARG A 363 -13.78 6.20 17.78
C ARG A 363 -14.78 5.20 18.36
N GLN A 364 -16.07 5.50 18.22
CA GLN A 364 -17.20 4.68 18.69
C GLN A 364 -18.17 4.47 17.51
N GLY A 365 -17.69 3.82 16.46
CA GLY A 365 -18.39 3.67 15.18
C GLY A 365 -18.21 4.87 14.23
N PRO A 366 -19.00 4.95 13.15
CA PRO A 366 -18.82 5.98 12.11
C PRO A 366 -19.26 7.38 12.56
N ASP A 367 -20.17 7.47 13.53
CA ASP A 367 -20.90 8.70 13.87
C ASP A 367 -20.66 9.19 15.30
N ALA A 368 -19.78 8.55 16.08
CA ALA A 368 -19.52 8.95 17.45
C ALA A 368 -18.07 8.74 17.87
N ILE A 369 -17.65 9.52 18.85
CA ILE A 369 -16.35 9.39 19.54
C ILE A 369 -16.57 9.35 21.05
N SER A 370 -15.66 8.69 21.75
CA SER A 370 -15.54 8.76 23.20
C SER A 370 -14.37 9.65 23.56
N LEU A 371 -14.62 10.67 24.37
CA LEU A 371 -13.61 11.61 24.84
C LEU A 371 -13.44 11.43 26.35
N ARG A 372 -12.23 11.13 26.79
CA ARG A 372 -11.86 10.92 28.20
C ARG A 372 -10.86 11.98 28.64
N GLY A 373 -11.18 12.75 29.67
CA GLY A 373 -10.28 13.73 30.29
C GLY A 373 -9.93 13.31 31.73
N CYS A 374 -8.68 13.47 32.14
CA CYS A 374 -8.22 13.09 33.48
C CYS A 374 -7.57 14.27 34.23
N ALA A 375 -7.95 14.41 35.50
CA ALA A 375 -7.39 15.33 36.48
C ALA A 375 -6.72 14.52 37.60
N GLY A 376 -5.41 14.28 37.49
CA GLY A 376 -4.71 13.35 38.39
C GLY A 376 -5.25 11.91 38.24
N PRO A 377 -5.66 11.23 39.34
CA PRO A 377 -6.19 9.87 39.27
C PRO A 377 -7.66 9.80 38.81
N PHE A 378 -8.36 10.93 38.75
CA PHE A 378 -9.78 10.97 38.41
C PHE A 378 -9.96 11.24 36.92
N CYS A 379 -10.77 10.41 36.25
CA CYS A 379 -11.06 10.55 34.82
C CYS A 379 -12.56 10.54 34.57
N THR A 380 -13.01 11.41 33.68
CA THR A 380 -14.39 11.46 33.19
C THR A 380 -14.40 11.15 31.71
N THR A 381 -15.37 10.34 31.28
CA THR A 381 -15.56 9.97 29.88
C THR A 381 -16.92 10.48 29.40
N GLN A 382 -16.93 11.10 28.23
CA GLN A 382 -18.11 11.57 27.54
C GLN A 382 -18.20 10.93 26.16
N ARG A 383 -19.41 10.80 25.63
CA ARG A 383 -19.66 10.37 24.25
C ARG A 383 -20.15 11.55 23.44
N TRP A 384 -19.48 11.81 22.33
CA TRP A 384 -19.78 12.91 21.43
C TRP A 384 -20.26 12.34 20.09
N HIS A 385 -21.19 13.05 19.45
CA HIS A 385 -21.80 12.60 18.19
C HIS A 385 -21.42 13.53 17.04
N SER A 386 -21.25 12.97 15.84
CA SER A 386 -20.97 13.80 14.67
C SER A 386 -22.18 14.69 14.36
N VAL A 387 -21.93 15.96 14.08
CA VAL A 387 -23.00 16.92 13.73
C VAL A 387 -23.72 16.47 12.46
N HIS A 388 -23.01 15.82 11.54
CA HIS A 388 -23.60 15.27 10.33
C HIS A 388 -24.63 14.16 10.64
N ALA A 389 -24.33 13.27 11.59
CA ALA A 389 -25.26 12.23 12.03
C ALA A 389 -26.49 12.84 12.72
N LEU A 390 -26.30 13.83 13.59
CA LEU A 390 -27.39 14.54 14.26
C LEU A 390 -28.31 15.23 13.24
N ARG A 391 -27.75 15.89 12.21
CA ARG A 391 -28.54 16.49 11.14
C ARG A 391 -29.39 15.47 10.38
N ARG A 392 -28.84 14.29 10.06
CA ARG A 392 -29.60 13.22 9.37
C ARG A 392 -30.79 12.74 10.18
N VAL A 393 -30.62 12.58 11.50
CA VAL A 393 -31.70 12.16 12.39
C VAL A 393 -32.77 13.26 12.46
N LEU A 394 -32.36 14.52 12.66
CA LEU A 394 -33.30 15.65 12.74
C LEU A 394 -34.08 15.83 11.42
N SER A 395 -33.43 15.68 10.27
CA SER A 395 -34.09 15.77 8.95
C SER A 395 -34.98 14.56 8.60
N SER A 396 -35.01 13.52 9.44
CA SER A 396 -35.86 12.33 9.26
C SER A 396 -37.09 12.32 10.17
N VAL A 397 -37.24 13.34 11.01
CA VAL A 397 -38.36 13.54 11.93
C VAL A 397 -39.34 14.60 11.41
N ASP A 398 -38.99 15.26 10.29
CA ASP A 398 -39.87 16.01 9.40
C ASP A 398 -40.41 15.08 8.30
#